data_AF-A0A961PBS1-F1
#
_entry.id   AF-A0A961PBS1-F1
#
_cell.length_a   1.000
_cell.length_b   1.000
_cell.length_c   1.000
_cell.angle_alpha   90.00
_cell.angle_beta   90.00
_cell.angle_gamma   90.00
#
_symmetry.space_group_name_H-M   'P 1'
#
loop_
_entity.id
_entity.type
_entity.pdbx_description
1 polymer ?
#
loop_
_entity_poly.entity_id
_entity_poly.type
_entity_poly.pdbx_seq_one_letter_code
_entity_poly.pdbx_strand_id
1 'polypeptide(L)'
;MGLVTGDGKRVVMLHHGHFVEAAYHAMSSLTAALEGRSDLSWDAETLERLNANWIDVLWSNDGDDGRLGAEIMRAHDAEVTGGHDVRFNHRLAAILADKLGGALPLPRSATTQQLAGIAAKALVDSFVGAYGQRERFSYFDTLGAASLAGLKAYVTGTVLGQIAEEGRGTAMQELTFVFGHTHKPLETRLALPGLRVPPAVYNSGGWDLDTPMFGTRLGAAALFIDDALNVASLRLCNVPQHDADATGPGAAPTPVYVSTADGPVGTPGLVNPLADALDAVLKATAADWSAFTKAAAAGYLDKQSFIVDRLRAGDGCGTGGISR
;
A
#
# COMPACT_ATOMS: atom_id res chain seq x y z
N MET A 1 -8.33 8.23 10.87
CA MET A 1 -9.71 8.77 11.04
C MET A 1 -10.63 7.63 11.45
N GLY A 2 -11.58 7.83 12.36
CA GLY A 2 -12.44 6.75 12.87
C GLY A 2 -13.92 7.14 12.98
N LEU A 3 -14.82 6.21 12.68
CA LEU A 3 -16.27 6.30 12.86
C LEU A 3 -16.69 5.34 13.97
N VAL A 4 -17.65 5.76 14.80
CA VAL A 4 -18.13 4.97 15.95
C VAL A 4 -19.65 5.07 16.03
N THR A 5 -20.33 3.95 16.28
CA THR A 5 -21.78 3.96 16.52
C THR A 5 -22.12 4.70 17.81
N GLY A 6 -23.37 5.19 17.93
CA GLY A 6 -23.81 5.92 19.12
C GLY A 6 -23.71 5.12 20.43
N ASP A 7 -23.72 3.78 20.36
CA ASP A 7 -23.53 2.89 21.51
C ASP A 7 -22.06 2.46 21.74
N GLY A 8 -21.13 2.93 20.91
CA GLY A 8 -19.71 2.64 21.02
C GLY A 8 -19.28 1.23 20.61
N LYS A 9 -20.21 0.36 20.19
CA LYS A 9 -19.91 -1.07 19.98
C LYS A 9 -19.24 -1.37 18.64
N ARG A 10 -19.50 -0.58 17.62
CA ARG A 10 -18.91 -0.74 16.28
C ARG A 10 -17.99 0.42 15.99
N VAL A 11 -16.81 0.09 15.48
CA VAL A 11 -15.79 1.07 15.10
C VAL A 11 -15.30 0.77 13.71
N VAL A 12 -15.25 1.78 12.84
CA VAL A 12 -14.60 1.71 11.52
C VAL A 12 -13.42 2.66 11.52
N MET A 13 -12.22 2.14 11.29
CA MET A 13 -10.98 2.91 11.20
C MET A 13 -10.56 3.03 9.75
N LEU A 14 -10.33 4.26 9.30
CA LEU A 14 -9.94 4.60 7.94
C LEU A 14 -8.49 5.10 7.96
N HIS A 15 -7.62 4.40 7.24
CA HIS A 15 -6.20 4.68 7.14
C HIS A 15 -5.74 4.64 5.68
N HIS A 16 -4.66 5.34 5.33
CA HIS A 16 -4.09 5.22 3.98
C HIS A 16 -3.33 3.89 3.81
N GLY A 17 -2.71 3.36 4.87
CA GLY A 17 -2.11 2.02 4.89
C GLY A 17 -0.59 1.96 4.75
N HIS A 18 0.11 3.10 4.65
CA HIS A 18 1.58 3.14 4.57
C HIS A 18 2.26 2.39 5.73
N PHE A 19 1.76 2.52 6.95
CA PHE A 19 2.34 1.86 8.13
C PHE A 19 2.14 0.33 8.21
N VAL A 20 1.65 -0.30 7.15
CA VAL A 20 1.61 -1.77 7.04
C VAL A 20 2.98 -2.33 6.63
N GLU A 21 3.83 -1.56 5.94
CA GLU A 21 5.13 -2.03 5.44
C GLU A 21 6.31 -1.46 6.24
N ALA A 22 7.36 -2.26 6.43
CA ALA A 22 8.53 -1.91 7.25
C ALA A 22 9.26 -0.64 6.78
N ALA A 23 9.26 -0.36 5.47
CA ALA A 23 9.90 0.82 4.89
C ALA A 23 9.30 2.15 5.39
N TYR A 24 8.06 2.12 5.87
CA TYR A 24 7.37 3.29 6.44
C TYR A 24 7.53 3.42 7.95
N HIS A 25 8.26 2.50 8.56
CA HIS A 25 8.72 2.56 9.96
C HIS A 25 10.23 2.81 10.05
N ALA A 26 10.89 3.05 8.91
CA ALA A 26 12.35 3.11 8.82
C ALA A 26 12.91 4.24 9.69
N MET A 27 12.29 5.42 9.67
CA MET A 27 12.76 6.56 10.49
C MET A 27 12.48 6.33 11.97
N SER A 28 11.32 5.77 12.32
CA SER A 28 11.03 5.37 13.71
C SER A 28 12.05 4.35 14.23
N SER A 29 12.39 3.34 13.43
CA SER A 29 13.36 2.30 13.79
C SER A 29 14.78 2.88 13.95
N LEU A 30 15.16 3.81 13.06
CA LEU A 30 16.44 4.51 13.14
C LEU A 30 16.52 5.38 14.40
N THR A 31 15.47 6.14 14.71
CA THR A 31 15.41 6.96 15.93
C THR A 31 15.50 6.10 17.19
N ALA A 32 14.77 4.98 17.25
CA ALA A 32 14.86 4.03 18.37
C ALA A 32 16.29 3.54 18.58
N ALA A 33 16.97 3.14 17.50
CA ALA A 33 18.34 2.65 17.55
C ALA A 33 19.35 3.73 17.97
N LEU A 34 19.21 4.97 17.45
CA LEU A 34 20.10 6.08 17.76
C LEU A 34 19.95 6.58 19.20
N GLU A 35 18.72 6.59 19.72
CA GLU A 35 18.44 7.01 21.09
C GLU A 35 18.67 5.87 22.11
N GLY A 36 18.97 4.65 21.65
CA GLY A 36 19.06 3.48 22.52
C GLY A 36 17.74 3.15 23.21
N ARG A 37 16.62 3.57 22.60
CA ARG A 37 15.27 3.51 23.17
C ARG A 37 14.43 2.51 22.40
N SER A 38 14.02 1.43 23.06
CA SER A 38 13.05 0.48 22.50
C SER A 38 11.60 0.87 22.77
N ASP A 39 11.36 2.00 23.44
CA ASP A 39 10.07 2.47 23.95
C ASP A 39 9.48 3.63 23.13
N LEU A 40 9.96 3.89 21.92
CA LEU A 40 9.26 4.82 21.03
C LEU A 40 7.81 4.38 20.88
N SER A 41 6.89 5.27 21.21
CA SER A 41 5.46 5.01 21.06
C SER A 41 5.15 4.71 19.59
N TRP A 42 4.41 3.63 19.37
CA TRP A 42 3.94 3.24 18.04
C TRP A 42 2.54 3.81 17.76
N ASP A 43 2.15 4.88 18.45
CA ASP A 43 0.93 5.61 18.15
C ASP A 43 0.99 6.24 16.74
N ALA A 44 -0.18 6.52 16.16
CA ALA A 44 -0.29 6.99 14.79
C ALA A 44 0.39 8.36 14.62
N GLU A 45 0.29 9.25 15.60
CA GLU A 45 0.88 10.59 15.56
C GLU A 45 2.41 10.52 15.56
N THR A 46 3.00 9.63 16.35
CA THR A 46 4.45 9.42 16.41
C THR A 46 4.97 8.79 15.12
N LEU A 47 4.25 7.80 14.58
CA LEU A 47 4.58 7.21 13.30
C LEU A 47 4.50 8.23 12.16
N GLU A 48 3.45 9.04 12.12
CA GLU A 48 3.31 10.13 11.15
C GLU A 48 4.39 11.19 11.37
N ARG A 49 4.61 11.71 12.57
CA ARG A 49 5.62 12.74 12.84
C ARG A 49 7.03 12.31 12.44
N LEU A 50 7.42 11.07 12.71
CA LEU A 50 8.77 10.57 12.43
C LEU A 50 8.96 10.17 10.96
N ASN A 51 7.92 9.68 10.29
CA ASN A 51 8.03 9.15 8.93
C ASN A 51 7.37 10.04 7.87
N ALA A 52 6.57 11.07 8.21
CA ALA A 52 5.84 11.89 7.24
C ALA A 52 6.77 12.60 6.28
N ASN A 53 7.82 13.28 6.76
CA ASN A 53 8.79 13.93 5.86
C ASN A 53 9.53 12.93 4.97
N TRP A 54 9.73 11.70 5.46
CA TRP A 54 10.35 10.63 4.69
C TRP A 54 9.39 10.08 3.62
N ILE A 55 8.12 9.90 3.97
CA ILE A 55 7.02 9.54 3.07
C ILE A 55 6.84 10.65 2.02
N ASP A 56 6.85 11.90 2.42
CA ASP A 56 6.65 13.06 1.57
C ASP A 56 7.78 13.22 0.55
N VAL A 57 9.05 13.07 0.96
CA VAL A 57 10.20 13.03 0.02
C VAL A 57 10.04 11.93 -1.04
N LEU A 58 9.35 10.83 -0.72
CA LEU A 58 9.10 9.73 -1.65
C LEU A 58 7.83 9.92 -2.51
N TRP A 59 6.84 10.68 -2.03
CA TRP A 59 5.50 10.73 -2.62
C TRP A 59 5.01 12.12 -3.06
N SER A 60 5.64 13.24 -2.64
CA SER A 60 5.19 14.58 -3.05
C SER A 60 6.30 15.67 -3.14
N ASN A 61 6.30 16.34 -4.29
CA ASN A 61 6.68 17.71 -4.62
C ASN A 61 8.12 18.27 -4.62
N ASP A 62 9.16 17.59 -4.13
CA ASP A 62 10.56 17.98 -4.46
C ASP A 62 11.12 17.22 -5.68
N GLY A 63 10.26 16.40 -6.29
CA GLY A 63 10.55 15.63 -7.50
C GLY A 63 10.26 16.36 -8.82
N ASP A 64 9.76 17.60 -8.81
CA ASP A 64 9.32 18.26 -10.05
C ASP A 64 10.24 19.41 -10.52
N ASP A 65 11.21 19.86 -9.72
CA ASP A 65 12.09 20.98 -10.11
C ASP A 65 13.60 20.74 -9.91
N GLY A 66 14.04 19.49 -9.94
CA GLY A 66 15.45 19.18 -9.76
C GLY A 66 15.93 17.83 -10.25
N ARG A 67 17.26 17.70 -10.34
CA ARG A 67 17.98 16.48 -10.75
C ARG A 67 17.60 15.24 -9.93
N LEU A 68 17.08 15.41 -8.72
CA LEU A 68 16.59 14.35 -7.83
C LEU A 68 15.26 13.76 -8.32
N GLY A 69 14.36 14.57 -8.85
CA GLY A 69 13.08 14.13 -9.42
C GLY A 69 13.24 13.17 -10.60
N ALA A 70 14.12 13.53 -11.54
CA ALA A 70 14.48 12.66 -12.66
C ALA A 70 15.19 11.37 -12.21
N GLU A 71 15.77 11.34 -11.00
CA GLU A 71 16.42 10.15 -10.43
C GLU A 71 15.42 9.28 -9.66
N ILE A 72 14.45 9.87 -8.95
CA ILE A 72 13.29 9.17 -8.35
C ILE A 72 12.45 8.53 -9.45
N MET A 73 12.17 9.25 -10.54
CA MET A 73 11.48 8.68 -11.70
C MET A 73 12.29 7.55 -12.35
N ARG A 74 13.63 7.64 -12.39
CA ARG A 74 14.47 6.55 -12.89
C ARG A 74 14.52 5.36 -11.94
N ALA A 75 14.49 5.56 -10.62
CA ALA A 75 14.40 4.47 -9.65
C ALA A 75 13.03 3.78 -9.73
N HIS A 76 11.96 4.58 -9.82
CA HIS A 76 10.60 4.11 -10.06
C HIS A 76 10.52 3.33 -11.39
N ASP A 77 11.05 3.87 -12.48
CA ASP A 77 11.08 3.20 -13.78
C ASP A 77 11.95 1.93 -13.73
N ALA A 78 13.12 1.97 -13.10
CA ALA A 78 13.99 0.81 -12.90
C ALA A 78 13.24 -0.29 -12.14
N GLU A 79 12.50 0.01 -11.08
CA GLU A 79 11.77 -1.01 -10.33
C GLU A 79 10.52 -1.52 -11.05
N VAL A 80 9.76 -0.65 -11.72
CA VAL A 80 8.63 -1.04 -12.60
C VAL A 80 9.12 -1.92 -13.77
N THR A 81 10.37 -1.72 -14.22
CA THR A 81 11.02 -2.50 -15.28
C THR A 81 11.83 -3.71 -14.77
N GLY A 82 12.02 -3.86 -13.46
CA GLY A 82 12.88 -4.90 -12.85
C GLY A 82 14.40 -4.64 -12.93
N GLY A 83 14.83 -3.45 -13.35
CA GLY A 83 16.20 -2.97 -13.29
C GLY A 83 16.59 -2.41 -11.90
N HIS A 84 17.88 -2.50 -11.55
CA HIS A 84 18.42 -1.98 -10.29
C HIS A 84 19.38 -0.81 -10.58
N ASP A 85 19.05 0.43 -10.19
CA ASP A 85 19.95 1.59 -10.38
C ASP A 85 20.85 1.84 -9.15
N VAL A 86 22.03 1.20 -9.16
CA VAL A 86 23.05 1.35 -8.12
C VAL A 86 23.49 2.81 -7.91
N ARG A 87 23.40 3.67 -8.93
CA ARG A 87 23.79 5.09 -8.82
C ARG A 87 22.79 5.90 -8.04
N PHE A 88 21.50 5.59 -8.16
CA PHE A 88 20.44 6.17 -7.33
C PHE A 88 20.69 5.85 -5.86
N ASN A 89 20.94 4.59 -5.52
CA ASN A 89 21.17 4.14 -4.14
C ASN A 89 22.35 4.88 -3.49
N HIS A 90 23.48 5.00 -4.21
CA HIS A 90 24.65 5.70 -3.67
C HIS A 90 24.42 7.19 -3.43
N ARG A 91 23.65 7.86 -4.30
CA ARG A 91 23.35 9.30 -4.14
C ARG A 91 22.32 9.55 -3.06
N LEU A 92 21.27 8.73 -2.99
CA LEU A 92 20.28 8.81 -1.93
C LEU A 92 20.97 8.59 -0.57
N ALA A 93 21.86 7.60 -0.47
CA ALA A 93 22.64 7.37 0.75
C ALA A 93 23.54 8.56 1.11
N ALA A 94 24.14 9.23 0.13
CA ALA A 94 24.96 10.42 0.37
C ALA A 94 24.14 11.63 0.84
N ILE A 95 22.99 11.90 0.22
CA ILE A 95 22.07 12.99 0.62
C ILE A 95 21.54 12.75 2.03
N LEU A 96 21.19 11.49 2.32
CA LEU A 96 20.65 11.11 3.62
C LEU A 96 21.73 11.18 4.71
N ALA A 97 22.97 10.79 4.40
CA ALA A 97 24.12 10.96 5.29
C ALA A 97 24.41 12.44 5.58
N ASP A 98 24.32 13.30 4.58
CA ASP A 98 24.54 14.75 4.72
C ASP A 98 23.45 15.41 5.58
N LYS A 99 22.17 15.09 5.32
CA LYS A 99 21.04 15.59 6.13
C LYS A 99 21.07 15.07 7.56
N LEU A 100 21.38 13.79 7.79
CA LEU A 100 21.53 13.23 9.14
C LEU A 100 22.71 13.84 9.88
N GLY A 101 23.83 14.09 9.19
CA GLY A 101 25.00 14.79 9.74
C GLY A 101 24.74 16.26 10.07
N GLY A 102 23.78 16.90 9.42
CA GLY A 102 23.35 18.28 9.69
C GLY A 102 22.27 18.42 10.77
N ALA A 103 21.36 17.43 10.89
CA ALA A 103 20.23 17.47 11.82
C ALA A 103 20.54 16.92 13.21
N LEU A 104 21.49 15.99 13.32
CA LEU A 104 21.92 15.43 14.60
C LEU A 104 23.10 16.24 15.15
N PRO A 105 23.16 16.53 16.47
CA PRO A 105 24.30 17.20 17.11
C PRO A 105 25.50 16.25 17.26
N LEU A 106 25.89 15.61 16.16
CA LEU A 106 26.98 14.66 16.11
C LEU A 106 28.32 15.39 15.99
N PRO A 107 29.38 14.93 16.67
CA PRO A 107 30.72 15.46 16.48
C PRO A 107 31.13 15.39 15.01
N ARG A 108 31.63 16.49 14.43
CA ARG A 108 32.12 16.55 13.04
C ARG A 108 33.50 15.90 12.89
N SER A 109 33.63 14.66 13.34
CA SER A 109 34.84 13.84 13.16
C SER A 109 34.69 12.95 11.93
N ALA A 110 35.82 12.61 11.29
CA ALA A 110 35.84 11.71 10.13
C ALA A 110 35.17 10.36 10.44
N THR A 111 35.39 9.83 11.65
CA THR A 111 34.78 8.58 12.12
C THR A 111 33.26 8.69 12.24
N THR A 112 32.75 9.81 12.76
CA THR A 112 31.31 10.03 12.92
C THR A 112 30.61 10.20 11.58
N GLN A 113 31.23 10.89 10.62
CA GLN A 113 30.71 10.99 9.24
C GLN A 113 30.71 9.64 8.52
N GLN A 114 31.74 8.81 8.75
CA GLN A 114 31.81 7.48 8.19
C GLN A 114 30.71 6.56 8.76
N LEU A 115 30.47 6.61 10.07
CA LEU A 115 29.37 5.87 10.70
C LEU A 115 28.00 6.34 10.22
N ALA A 116 27.80 7.66 10.08
CA ALA A 116 26.57 8.22 9.51
C ALA A 116 26.36 7.78 8.06
N GLY A 117 27.42 7.72 7.25
CA GLY A 117 27.38 7.20 5.88
C GLY A 117 27.05 5.71 5.80
N ILE A 118 27.59 4.89 6.71
CA ILE A 118 27.26 3.46 6.82
C ILE A 118 25.79 3.28 7.24
N ALA A 119 25.31 4.05 8.23
CA ALA A 119 23.93 4.01 8.67
C ALA A 119 22.96 4.46 7.56
N ALA A 120 23.29 5.53 6.84
CA ALA A 120 22.49 6.00 5.70
C ALA A 120 22.48 4.99 4.56
N LYS A 121 23.61 4.34 4.27
CA LYS A 121 23.67 3.26 3.27
C LYS A 121 22.87 2.05 3.71
N ALA A 122 22.95 1.65 4.98
CA ALA A 122 22.14 0.55 5.52
C ALA A 122 20.64 0.90 5.47
N LEU A 123 20.26 2.14 5.73
CA LEU A 123 18.89 2.62 5.59
C LEU A 123 18.44 2.56 4.14
N VAL A 124 19.27 3.01 3.20
CA VAL A 124 18.95 2.99 1.75
C VAL A 124 18.95 1.57 1.20
N ASP A 125 19.84 0.69 1.63
CA ASP A 125 19.86 -0.72 1.20
C ASP A 125 18.65 -1.47 1.79
N SER A 126 18.30 -1.22 3.06
CA SER A 126 17.05 -1.69 3.66
C SER A 126 15.84 -1.11 2.94
N PHE A 127 15.94 0.12 2.44
CA PHE A 127 14.87 0.81 1.73
C PHE A 127 14.66 0.25 0.33
N VAL A 128 15.69 0.15 -0.50
CA VAL A 128 15.59 -0.36 -1.88
C VAL A 128 15.27 -1.85 -1.87
N GLY A 129 15.90 -2.59 -0.95
CA GLY A 129 15.59 -4.01 -0.74
C GLY A 129 14.14 -4.22 -0.27
N ALA A 130 13.62 -3.38 0.63
CA ALA A 130 12.21 -3.46 1.04
C ALA A 130 11.25 -2.83 0.01
N TYR A 131 11.71 -1.87 -0.79
CA TYR A 131 10.90 -1.17 -1.80
C TYR A 131 10.60 -2.11 -2.96
N GLY A 132 11.62 -2.77 -3.52
CA GLY A 132 11.45 -3.79 -4.54
C GLY A 132 10.71 -5.05 -4.05
N GLN A 133 10.53 -5.22 -2.73
CA GLN A 133 9.74 -6.28 -2.11
C GLN A 133 8.37 -5.80 -1.60
N ARG A 134 7.94 -4.56 -1.92
CA ARG A 134 6.65 -4.01 -1.48
C ARG A 134 5.47 -4.81 -2.01
N GLU A 135 4.35 -4.76 -1.28
CA GLU A 135 3.11 -5.39 -1.73
C GLU A 135 2.69 -4.89 -3.09
N ARG A 136 2.82 -3.58 -3.36
CA ARG A 136 2.49 -3.00 -4.67
C ARG A 136 3.21 -3.71 -5.83
N PHE A 137 4.43 -4.23 -5.62
CA PHE A 137 5.23 -4.93 -6.63
C PHE A 137 5.27 -6.45 -6.45
N SER A 138 4.70 -6.99 -5.37
CA SER A 138 4.43 -8.43 -5.26
C SER A 138 3.32 -8.79 -6.24
N TYR A 139 3.63 -9.56 -7.28
CA TYR A 139 2.69 -9.73 -8.38
C TYR A 139 1.54 -10.71 -8.07
N PHE A 140 1.79 -11.74 -7.25
CA PHE A 140 0.87 -12.89 -7.16
C PHE A 140 0.04 -12.98 -5.88
N ASP A 141 0.44 -12.30 -4.80
CA ASP A 141 -0.26 -12.30 -3.51
C ASP A 141 -1.10 -11.03 -3.33
N THR A 142 -2.28 -11.11 -2.70
CA THR A 142 -3.05 -9.90 -2.32
C THR A 142 -2.42 -9.17 -1.14
N LEU A 143 -1.82 -9.93 -0.23
CA LEU A 143 -1.06 -9.46 0.92
C LEU A 143 -0.03 -10.55 1.27
N GLY A 144 1.25 -10.29 1.07
CA GLY A 144 2.35 -11.17 1.45
C GLY A 144 2.50 -11.32 2.97
N ALA A 145 3.26 -12.33 3.39
CA ALA A 145 3.40 -12.71 4.79
C ALA A 145 3.96 -11.58 5.69
N ALA A 146 4.94 -10.82 5.18
CA ALA A 146 5.54 -9.71 5.92
C ALA A 146 4.54 -8.55 6.14
N SER A 147 3.76 -8.22 5.11
CA SER A 147 2.76 -7.15 5.19
C SER A 147 1.53 -7.56 5.99
N LEU A 148 1.16 -8.85 5.96
CA LEU A 148 0.19 -9.40 6.90
C LEU A 148 0.66 -9.26 8.35
N ALA A 149 1.94 -9.57 8.63
CA ALA A 149 2.50 -9.39 9.96
C ALA A 149 2.53 -7.90 10.37
N GLY A 150 2.95 -7.02 9.46
CA GLY A 150 2.94 -5.57 9.68
C GLY A 150 1.53 -5.01 9.91
N LEU A 151 0.54 -5.45 9.14
CA LEU A 151 -0.86 -5.10 9.35
C LEU A 151 -1.35 -5.54 10.72
N LYS A 152 -1.06 -6.79 11.12
CA LYS A 152 -1.41 -7.30 12.45
C LYS A 152 -0.77 -6.46 13.56
N ALA A 153 0.51 -6.13 13.42
CA ALA A 153 1.25 -5.32 14.38
C ALA A 153 0.68 -3.89 14.47
N TYR A 154 0.41 -3.25 13.33
CA TYR A 154 -0.15 -1.90 13.28
C TYR A 154 -1.55 -1.83 13.90
N VAL A 155 -2.44 -2.77 13.55
CA VAL A 155 -3.78 -2.79 14.14
C VAL A 155 -3.70 -3.05 15.64
N THR A 156 -2.89 -4.03 16.07
CA THR A 156 -2.82 -4.40 17.49
C THR A 156 -2.13 -3.35 18.35
N GLY A 157 -1.01 -2.79 17.89
CA GLY A 157 -0.20 -1.84 18.65
C GLY A 157 -0.71 -0.41 18.55
N THR A 158 -1.02 0.05 17.33
CA THR A 158 -1.37 1.44 17.06
C THR A 158 -2.86 1.67 17.17
N VAL A 159 -3.67 0.93 16.40
CA VAL A 159 -5.11 1.20 16.28
C VAL A 159 -5.84 0.87 17.57
N LEU A 160 -5.61 -0.33 18.14
CA LEU A 160 -6.23 -0.70 19.40
C LEU A 160 -5.71 0.14 20.58
N GLY A 161 -4.44 0.54 20.55
CA GLY A 161 -3.86 1.48 21.53
C GLY A 161 -4.63 2.79 21.55
N GLN A 162 -4.81 3.41 20.38
CA GLN A 162 -5.57 4.65 20.25
C GLN A 162 -7.03 4.51 20.70
N ILE A 163 -7.72 3.43 20.31
CA ILE A 163 -9.11 3.16 20.75
C ILE A 163 -9.20 3.05 22.27
N ALA A 164 -8.20 2.44 22.91
CA ALA A 164 -8.13 2.31 24.36
C ALA A 164 -7.90 3.68 25.04
N GLU A 165 -6.97 4.49 24.53
CA GLU A 165 -6.67 5.84 25.04
C GLU A 165 -7.86 6.79 24.94
N GLU A 166 -8.67 6.67 23.87
CA GLU A 166 -9.92 7.41 23.70
C GLU A 166 -11.06 6.91 24.62
N GLY A 167 -10.79 5.92 25.49
CA GLY A 167 -11.75 5.39 26.46
C GLY A 167 -12.81 4.46 25.86
N ARG A 168 -12.59 3.95 24.64
CA ARG A 168 -13.58 3.19 23.86
C ARG A 168 -13.33 1.69 23.83
N GLY A 169 -12.16 1.24 24.28
CA GLY A 169 -11.73 -0.16 24.19
C GLY A 169 -12.62 -1.19 24.90
N THR A 170 -13.31 -0.81 25.98
CA THR A 170 -14.16 -1.74 26.74
C THR A 170 -15.57 -1.90 26.17
N ALA A 171 -16.07 -0.90 25.43
CA ALA A 171 -17.39 -0.92 24.80
C ALA A 171 -17.37 -1.54 23.40
N MET A 172 -16.23 -1.44 22.69
CA MET A 172 -16.05 -1.95 21.34
C MET A 172 -16.20 -3.47 21.28
N GLN A 173 -17.07 -3.94 20.39
CA GLN A 173 -17.31 -5.36 20.12
C GLN A 173 -16.86 -5.76 18.71
N GLU A 174 -16.99 -4.82 17.76
CA GLU A 174 -16.64 -5.04 16.36
C GLU A 174 -15.75 -3.90 15.85
N LEU A 175 -14.64 -4.30 15.22
CA LEU A 175 -13.72 -3.39 14.55
C LEU A 175 -13.68 -3.72 13.06
N THR A 176 -13.81 -2.70 12.23
CA THR A 176 -13.49 -2.74 10.82
C THR A 176 -12.30 -1.83 10.54
N PHE A 177 -11.26 -2.37 9.91
CA PHE A 177 -10.08 -1.62 9.49
C PHE A 177 -10.08 -1.49 7.97
N VAL A 178 -10.10 -0.27 7.48
CA VAL A 178 -10.10 0.06 6.06
C VAL A 178 -8.79 0.75 5.72
N PHE A 179 -8.10 0.24 4.70
CA PHE A 179 -6.87 0.82 4.19
C PHE A 179 -6.77 0.79 2.66
N GLY A 180 -5.72 1.39 2.11
CA GLY A 180 -5.43 1.40 0.69
C GLY A 180 -3.95 1.10 0.43
N HIS A 181 -3.32 1.94 -0.39
CA HIS A 181 -1.88 1.94 -0.71
C HIS A 181 -1.37 0.81 -1.62
N THR A 182 -1.78 -0.44 -1.40
CA THR A 182 -1.15 -1.59 -2.10
C THR A 182 -1.64 -1.80 -3.54
N HIS A 183 -2.69 -1.10 -3.94
CA HIS A 183 -3.37 -1.26 -5.24
C HIS A 183 -4.02 -2.65 -5.44
N LYS A 184 -4.18 -3.44 -4.38
CA LYS A 184 -4.78 -4.76 -4.41
C LYS A 184 -5.99 -4.82 -3.49
N PRO A 185 -7.21 -4.79 -4.04
CA PRO A 185 -8.38 -4.78 -3.20
C PRO A 185 -8.52 -6.12 -2.48
N LEU A 186 -8.90 -6.07 -1.22
CA LEU A 186 -8.96 -7.22 -0.31
C LEU A 186 -10.15 -7.06 0.62
N GLU A 187 -10.90 -8.12 0.84
CA GLU A 187 -11.82 -8.24 1.97
C GLU A 187 -11.47 -9.51 2.74
N THR A 188 -11.28 -9.39 4.04
CA THR A 188 -11.00 -10.56 4.89
C THR A 188 -11.27 -10.27 6.35
N ARG A 189 -11.25 -11.31 7.18
CA ARG A 189 -11.16 -11.17 8.63
C ARG A 189 -9.77 -11.54 9.11
N LEU A 190 -9.25 -10.72 10.01
CA LEU A 190 -7.91 -10.88 10.55
C LEU A 190 -7.99 -11.37 12.00
N ALA A 191 -7.56 -12.59 12.27
CA ALA A 191 -7.42 -13.05 13.65
C ALA A 191 -6.29 -12.25 14.34
N LEU A 192 -6.66 -11.51 15.39
CA LEU A 192 -5.76 -10.68 16.19
C LEU A 192 -5.82 -11.07 17.67
N PRO A 193 -4.66 -11.13 18.36
CA PRO A 193 -4.63 -11.29 19.81
C PRO A 193 -5.41 -10.18 20.53
N GLY A 194 -6.12 -10.52 21.60
CA GLY A 194 -6.85 -9.55 22.43
C GLY A 194 -8.25 -9.18 21.95
N LEU A 195 -8.63 -9.55 20.71
CA LEU A 195 -9.98 -9.34 20.18
C LEU A 195 -10.78 -10.65 20.19
N ARG A 196 -12.00 -10.61 20.71
CA ARG A 196 -12.91 -11.77 20.71
C ARG A 196 -13.47 -12.08 19.32
N VAL A 197 -13.75 -11.03 18.56
CA VAL A 197 -14.24 -11.11 17.18
C VAL A 197 -13.09 -10.66 16.27
N PRO A 198 -12.67 -11.49 15.30
CA PRO A 198 -11.69 -11.09 14.29
C PRO A 198 -12.16 -9.84 13.54
N PRO A 199 -11.41 -8.73 13.54
CA PRO A 199 -11.79 -7.54 12.82
C PRO A 199 -11.95 -7.79 11.33
N ALA A 200 -12.94 -7.12 10.75
CA ALA A 200 -13.07 -7.03 9.31
C ALA A 200 -11.98 -6.12 8.76
N VAL A 201 -11.34 -6.52 7.67
CA VAL A 201 -10.27 -5.78 7.02
C VAL A 201 -10.63 -5.59 5.56
N TYR A 202 -10.56 -4.34 5.11
CA TYR A 202 -10.81 -3.95 3.73
C TYR A 202 -9.61 -3.19 3.18
N ASN A 203 -9.19 -3.56 1.97
CA ASN A 203 -8.28 -2.78 1.15
C ASN A 203 -9.04 -2.28 -0.08
N SER A 204 -9.05 -0.96 -0.32
CA SER A 204 -9.74 -0.36 -1.48
C SER A 204 -9.05 -0.64 -2.81
N GLY A 205 -7.81 -1.13 -2.79
CA GLY A 205 -6.99 -1.25 -3.98
C GLY A 205 -6.59 0.12 -4.56
N GLY A 206 -6.42 0.18 -5.87
CA GLY A 206 -5.91 1.34 -6.59
C GLY A 206 -6.37 1.32 -8.05
N TRP A 207 -6.58 2.52 -8.60
CA TRP A 207 -7.07 2.72 -9.96
C TRP A 207 -5.96 2.77 -11.01
N ASP A 208 -4.70 2.82 -10.57
CA ASP A 208 -3.55 2.85 -11.48
C ASP A 208 -3.02 1.43 -11.75
N LEU A 209 -2.57 1.22 -12.98
CA LEU A 209 -1.89 0.00 -13.38
C LEU A 209 -0.39 0.24 -13.28
N ASP A 210 0.24 -0.40 -12.31
CA ASP A 210 1.67 -0.21 -12.02
C ASP A 210 2.60 -1.08 -12.88
N THR A 211 2.04 -2.09 -13.54
CA THR A 211 2.79 -3.09 -14.29
C THR A 211 2.02 -3.53 -15.53
N PRO A 212 2.68 -3.80 -16.65
CA PRO A 212 2.01 -4.27 -17.85
C PRO A 212 1.63 -5.77 -17.77
N MET A 213 1.93 -6.46 -16.66
CA MET A 213 1.71 -7.91 -16.54
C MET A 213 0.26 -8.27 -16.19
N PHE A 214 -0.36 -9.10 -17.03
CA PHE A 214 -1.60 -9.82 -16.71
C PHE A 214 -1.31 -11.03 -15.81
N GLY A 215 -2.15 -11.26 -14.80
CA GLY A 215 -1.88 -12.22 -13.72
C GLY A 215 -1.51 -11.59 -12.38
N THR A 216 -1.45 -10.25 -12.32
CA THR A 216 -1.25 -9.52 -11.07
C THR A 216 -2.56 -9.30 -10.33
N ARG A 217 -2.55 -9.31 -8.98
CA ARG A 217 -3.76 -9.10 -8.17
C ARG A 217 -4.15 -7.62 -7.99
N LEU A 218 -3.86 -6.79 -8.99
CA LEU A 218 -4.21 -5.37 -8.97
C LEU A 218 -5.71 -5.16 -9.23
N GLY A 219 -6.26 -4.07 -8.71
CA GLY A 219 -7.65 -3.72 -8.94
C GLY A 219 -8.12 -2.55 -8.09
N ALA A 220 -9.37 -2.15 -8.29
CA ALA A 220 -10.02 -1.12 -7.51
C ALA A 220 -11.34 -1.61 -6.92
N ALA A 221 -11.61 -1.14 -5.70
CA ALA A 221 -12.88 -1.31 -5.02
C ALA A 221 -13.36 0.03 -4.44
N ALA A 222 -14.66 0.27 -4.51
CA ALA A 222 -15.31 1.31 -3.72
C ALA A 222 -15.88 0.68 -2.45
N LEU A 223 -15.54 1.27 -1.31
CA LEU A 223 -16.03 0.82 -0.01
C LEU A 223 -17.17 1.72 0.43
N PHE A 224 -18.28 1.10 0.81
CA PHE A 224 -19.47 1.77 1.32
C PHE A 224 -19.61 1.46 2.80
N ILE A 225 -20.01 2.49 3.56
CA ILE A 225 -20.22 2.41 5.00
C ILE A 225 -21.59 3.05 5.29
N ASP A 226 -22.48 2.32 5.95
CA ASP A 226 -23.81 2.84 6.33
C ASP A 226 -23.84 3.43 7.76
N ASP A 227 -24.98 3.97 8.17
CA ASP A 227 -25.16 4.58 9.50
C ASP A 227 -25.02 3.59 10.66
N ALA A 228 -25.22 2.29 10.39
CA ALA A 228 -25.01 1.21 11.35
C ALA A 228 -23.58 0.66 11.33
N LEU A 229 -22.69 1.32 10.57
CA LEU A 229 -21.30 0.96 10.32
C LEU A 229 -21.13 -0.45 9.74
N ASN A 230 -22.12 -0.95 8.99
CA ASN A 230 -21.90 -2.08 8.10
C ASN A 230 -21.00 -1.61 6.95
N VAL A 231 -20.07 -2.46 6.55
CA VAL A 231 -19.14 -2.16 5.45
C VAL A 231 -19.32 -3.18 4.35
N ALA A 232 -19.37 -2.70 3.11
CA ALA A 232 -19.44 -3.54 1.92
C ALA A 232 -18.50 -3.00 0.85
N SER A 233 -17.90 -3.91 0.09
CA SER A 233 -16.97 -3.61 -0.99
C SER A 233 -17.65 -3.84 -2.33
N LEU A 234 -17.73 -2.80 -3.15
CA LEU A 234 -18.07 -2.91 -4.56
C LEU A 234 -16.76 -3.09 -5.32
N ARG A 235 -16.51 -4.31 -5.78
CA ARG A 235 -15.34 -4.68 -6.59
C ARG A 235 -15.55 -4.15 -7.99
N LEU A 236 -14.84 -3.09 -8.35
CA LEU A 236 -15.05 -2.34 -9.59
C LEU A 236 -14.24 -2.91 -10.74
N CYS A 237 -12.98 -3.25 -10.46
CA CYS A 237 -12.15 -3.94 -11.42
C CYS A 237 -11.11 -4.79 -10.72
N ASN A 238 -10.87 -5.98 -11.26
CA ASN A 238 -9.66 -6.74 -11.02
C ASN A 238 -8.94 -6.85 -12.37
N VAL A 239 -7.61 -6.64 -12.37
CA VAL A 239 -6.79 -6.96 -13.54
C VAL A 239 -7.08 -8.41 -13.91
N PRO A 240 -7.38 -8.69 -15.18
CA PRO A 240 -7.70 -10.04 -15.59
C PRO A 240 -6.59 -11.00 -15.18
N GLN A 241 -6.93 -12.02 -14.39
CA GLN A 241 -6.00 -13.09 -14.09
C GLN A 241 -5.88 -13.95 -15.33
N HIS A 242 -4.67 -14.07 -15.87
CA HIS A 242 -4.43 -15.05 -16.92
C HIS A 242 -4.70 -16.43 -16.30
N ASP A 243 -5.75 -17.11 -16.75
CA ASP A 243 -5.90 -18.52 -16.46
C ASP A 243 -4.69 -19.23 -17.09
N ALA A 244 -3.98 -20.04 -16.30
CA ALA A 244 -2.79 -20.75 -16.77
C ALA A 244 -3.11 -21.68 -17.96
N ASP A 245 -4.38 -22.05 -18.10
CA ASP A 245 -4.88 -22.98 -19.12
C ASP A 245 -5.59 -22.28 -20.31
N ALA A 246 -5.75 -20.95 -20.30
CA ALA A 246 -6.41 -20.22 -21.38
C ALA A 246 -5.44 -19.85 -22.52
N THR A 247 -5.71 -20.33 -23.72
CA THR A 247 -4.88 -20.16 -24.93
C THR A 247 -5.31 -18.99 -25.84
N GLY A 248 -6.03 -18.00 -25.30
CA GLY A 248 -6.52 -16.82 -26.04
C GLY A 248 -5.84 -15.51 -25.60
N PRO A 249 -5.81 -14.48 -26.47
CA PRO A 249 -5.24 -13.18 -26.10
C PRO A 249 -6.14 -12.46 -25.09
N GLY A 250 -5.65 -12.36 -23.85
CA GLY A 250 -6.19 -11.47 -22.82
C GLY A 250 -7.34 -12.08 -22.01
N ALA A 251 -7.12 -12.28 -20.71
CA ALA A 251 -8.22 -12.54 -19.80
C ALA A 251 -9.15 -11.30 -19.80
N ALA A 252 -10.47 -11.51 -19.73
CA ALA A 252 -11.44 -10.43 -19.60
C ALA A 252 -11.50 -9.94 -18.15
N PRO A 253 -11.68 -8.64 -17.89
CA PRO A 253 -11.79 -8.15 -16.52
C PRO A 253 -13.04 -8.71 -15.86
N THR A 254 -12.92 -8.96 -14.55
CA THR A 254 -14.04 -9.45 -13.75
C THR A 254 -15.18 -8.43 -13.76
N PRO A 255 -16.44 -8.86 -13.98
CA PRO A 255 -17.60 -7.99 -13.82
C PRO A 255 -17.63 -7.36 -12.43
N VAL A 256 -18.29 -6.20 -12.29
CA VAL A 256 -18.49 -5.58 -10.99
C VAL A 256 -19.32 -6.51 -10.09
N TYR A 257 -18.90 -6.69 -8.84
CA TYR A 257 -19.62 -7.50 -7.85
C TYR A 257 -19.48 -6.94 -6.43
N VAL A 258 -20.37 -7.36 -5.54
CA VAL A 258 -20.34 -6.96 -4.12
C VAL A 258 -19.70 -8.07 -3.27
N SER A 259 -18.82 -7.67 -2.36
CA SER A 259 -18.09 -8.53 -1.45
C SER A 259 -18.06 -7.92 -0.04
N THR A 260 -17.84 -8.76 0.97
CA THR A 260 -17.62 -8.35 2.35
C THR A 260 -16.44 -9.14 2.94
N ALA A 261 -15.98 -8.74 4.13
CA ALA A 261 -14.95 -9.47 4.87
C ALA A 261 -15.35 -10.91 5.22
N ASP A 262 -16.65 -11.21 5.25
CA ASP A 262 -17.22 -12.53 5.53
C ASP A 262 -17.44 -13.38 4.27
N GLY A 263 -17.21 -12.81 3.09
CA GLY A 263 -17.40 -13.47 1.80
C GLY A 263 -18.33 -12.70 0.87
N PRO A 264 -18.60 -13.27 -0.33
CA PRO A 264 -19.50 -12.67 -1.31
C PRO A 264 -20.95 -12.68 -0.85
N VAL A 265 -21.76 -11.76 -1.40
CA VAL A 265 -23.20 -11.73 -1.17
C VAL A 265 -23.84 -13.08 -1.54
N GLY A 266 -24.75 -13.57 -0.71
CA GLY A 266 -25.38 -14.89 -0.86
C GLY A 266 -24.64 -16.04 -0.17
N THR A 267 -23.50 -15.78 0.50
CA THR A 267 -22.85 -16.77 1.37
C THR A 267 -23.79 -17.19 2.50
N PRO A 268 -24.03 -18.49 2.74
CA PRO A 268 -24.93 -18.93 3.81
C PRO A 268 -24.52 -18.42 5.19
N GLY A 269 -25.47 -17.81 5.91
CA GLY A 269 -25.22 -17.26 7.25
C GLY A 269 -24.56 -15.88 7.28
N LEU A 270 -24.20 -15.32 6.12
CA LEU A 270 -23.75 -13.94 5.99
C LEU A 270 -24.96 -13.00 6.11
N VAL A 271 -24.89 -12.04 7.02
CA VAL A 271 -25.92 -11.02 7.21
C VAL A 271 -25.26 -9.65 7.15
N ASN A 272 -25.42 -8.96 6.01
CA ASN A 272 -24.95 -7.60 5.82
C ASN A 272 -25.96 -6.82 4.96
N PRO A 273 -26.88 -6.06 5.58
CA PRO A 273 -27.97 -5.37 4.88
C PRO A 273 -27.47 -4.39 3.80
N LEU A 274 -26.31 -3.76 4.03
CA LEU A 274 -25.70 -2.86 3.06
C LEU A 274 -25.22 -3.64 1.82
N ALA A 275 -24.58 -4.80 2.02
CA ALA A 275 -24.13 -5.62 0.91
C ALA A 275 -25.31 -6.13 0.07
N ASP A 276 -26.40 -6.56 0.71
CA ASP A 276 -27.63 -6.99 0.04
C ASP A 276 -28.27 -5.83 -0.75
N ALA A 277 -28.32 -4.63 -0.17
CA ALA A 277 -28.85 -3.44 -0.84
C ALA A 277 -28.01 -3.05 -2.06
N LEU A 278 -26.67 -3.07 -1.93
CA LEU A 278 -25.78 -2.78 -3.05
C LEU A 278 -25.89 -3.82 -4.17
N ASP A 279 -26.00 -5.10 -3.83
CA ASP A 279 -26.16 -6.17 -4.81
C ASP A 279 -27.50 -6.05 -5.56
N ALA A 280 -28.58 -5.69 -4.85
CA ALA A 280 -29.86 -5.42 -5.47
C ALA A 280 -29.79 -4.24 -6.46
N VAL A 281 -29.10 -3.14 -6.10
CA VAL A 281 -28.88 -2.00 -7.00
C VAL A 281 -28.02 -2.39 -8.19
N LEU A 282 -26.91 -3.11 -7.97
CA LEU A 282 -26.02 -3.62 -9.01
C LEU A 282 -26.78 -4.46 -10.04
N LYS A 283 -27.69 -5.33 -9.59
CA LYS A 283 -28.57 -6.14 -10.46
C LYS A 283 -29.57 -5.27 -11.23
N ALA A 284 -30.16 -4.27 -10.58
CA ALA A 284 -31.11 -3.36 -11.22
C ALA A 284 -30.46 -2.47 -12.29
N THR A 285 -29.18 -2.12 -12.13
CA THR A 285 -28.40 -1.29 -13.07
C THR A 285 -27.33 -2.10 -13.82
N ALA A 286 -27.57 -3.40 -14.05
CA ALA A 286 -26.58 -4.32 -14.62
C ALA A 286 -26.05 -3.89 -16.00
N ALA A 287 -26.88 -3.22 -16.81
CA ALA A 287 -26.47 -2.71 -18.12
C ALA A 287 -25.38 -1.63 -18.01
N ASP A 288 -25.53 -0.69 -17.08
CA ASP A 288 -24.58 0.40 -16.85
C ASP A 288 -23.25 -0.15 -16.32
N TRP A 289 -23.30 -1.10 -15.38
CA TRP A 289 -22.11 -1.74 -14.85
C TRP A 289 -21.39 -2.63 -15.88
N SER A 290 -22.14 -3.27 -16.78
CA SER A 290 -21.55 -3.99 -17.92
C SER A 290 -20.83 -3.03 -18.87
N ALA A 291 -21.42 -1.86 -19.14
CA ALA A 291 -20.76 -0.82 -19.94
C ALA A 291 -19.51 -0.28 -19.24
N PHE A 292 -19.57 -0.03 -17.93
CA PHE A 292 -18.42 0.35 -17.11
C PHE A 292 -17.31 -0.69 -17.16
N THR A 293 -17.59 -1.98 -16.95
CA THR A 293 -16.57 -3.04 -17.02
C THR A 293 -15.88 -3.07 -18.38
N LYS A 294 -16.62 -2.87 -19.48
CA LYS A 294 -16.04 -2.80 -20.83
C LYS A 294 -15.14 -1.56 -21.01
N ALA A 295 -15.55 -0.40 -20.51
CA ALA A 295 -14.76 0.82 -20.57
C ALA A 295 -13.47 0.70 -19.73
N ALA A 296 -13.57 0.15 -18.52
CA ALA A 296 -12.42 -0.15 -17.68
C ALA A 296 -11.46 -1.11 -18.38
N ALA A 297 -11.97 -2.18 -19.01
CA ALA A 297 -11.17 -3.12 -19.80
C ALA A 297 -10.34 -2.42 -20.88
N ALA A 298 -10.97 -1.53 -21.64
CA ALA A 298 -10.30 -0.77 -22.69
C ALA A 298 -9.21 0.15 -22.10
N GLY A 299 -9.51 0.87 -21.02
CA GLY A 299 -8.52 1.72 -20.34
C GLY A 299 -7.31 0.93 -19.81
N TYR A 300 -7.53 -0.28 -19.30
CA TYR A 300 -6.44 -1.17 -18.88
C TYR A 300 -5.53 -1.58 -20.04
N LEU A 301 -6.11 -1.94 -21.19
CA LEU A 301 -5.35 -2.29 -22.40
C LEU A 301 -4.55 -1.11 -22.96
N ASP A 302 -5.13 0.10 -22.94
CA ASP A 302 -4.46 1.33 -23.38
C ASP A 302 -3.26 1.65 -22.48
N LYS A 303 -3.47 1.60 -21.14
CA LYS A 303 -2.42 1.84 -20.16
C LYS A 303 -1.31 0.78 -20.24
N GLN A 304 -1.66 -0.48 -20.45
CA GLN A 304 -0.68 -1.54 -20.67
C GLN A 304 0.19 -1.23 -21.89
N SER A 305 -0.44 -0.90 -23.03
CA SER A 305 0.28 -0.59 -24.27
C SER A 305 1.26 0.58 -24.05
N PHE A 306 0.81 1.62 -23.35
CA PHE A 306 1.65 2.75 -22.95
C PHE A 306 2.86 2.31 -22.10
N ILE A 307 2.66 1.45 -21.10
CA ILE A 307 3.77 0.96 -20.26
C ILE A 307 4.74 0.11 -21.07
N VAL A 308 4.24 -0.81 -21.91
CA VAL A 308 5.08 -1.66 -22.78
C VAL A 308 5.91 -0.82 -23.75
N ASP A 309 5.32 0.21 -24.34
CA ASP A 309 6.03 1.11 -25.24
C ASP A 309 7.12 1.91 -24.51
N ARG A 310 6.88 2.31 -23.26
CA ARG A 310 7.91 2.90 -22.40
C ARG A 310 9.03 1.92 -22.06
N LEU A 311 8.72 0.66 -21.76
CA LEU A 311 9.74 -0.38 -21.54
C LEU A 311 10.67 -0.50 -22.76
N ARG A 312 10.08 -0.60 -23.95
CA ARG A 312 10.82 -0.70 -25.21
C ARG A 312 11.67 0.54 -25.52
N ALA A 313 11.16 1.73 -25.20
CA ALA A 313 11.89 2.98 -25.39
C ALA A 313 13.05 3.14 -24.38
N GLY A 314 12.89 2.64 -23.16
CA GLY A 314 13.93 2.67 -22.10
C GLY A 314 15.14 1.80 -22.42
N ASP A 315 14.95 0.65 -23.05
CA ASP A 315 16.04 -0.25 -23.48
C ASP A 315 16.92 0.34 -24.60
N GLY A 316 16.43 1.36 -25.32
CA GLY A 316 17.14 1.99 -26.44
C GLY A 316 18.28 2.94 -26.06
N CYS A 317 18.44 3.30 -24.79
CA CYS A 317 19.44 4.27 -24.36
C CYS A 317 20.79 3.65 -23.94
N GLY A 318 20.98 2.34 -24.14
CA GLY A 318 22.14 1.56 -23.65
C GLY A 318 23.26 1.24 -24.64
N THR A 319 23.12 1.53 -25.95
CA THR A 319 24.15 1.14 -26.94
C THR A 319 24.51 2.27 -27.92
N GLY A 320 24.95 3.41 -27.38
CA GLY A 320 25.69 4.43 -28.14
C GLY A 320 27.19 4.18 -28.00
N GLY A 321 27.79 3.59 -29.03
CA GLY A 321 29.16 3.07 -29.01
C GLY A 321 30.26 4.09 -28.70
N ILE A 322 31.22 3.66 -27.90
CA ILE A 322 32.57 4.21 -27.89
C ILE A 322 33.28 3.62 -29.11
N SER A 323 33.30 4.35 -30.23
CA SER A 323 34.29 4.10 -31.27
C SER A 323 35.62 4.72 -30.82
N ARG A 324 36.67 3.90 -30.94
CA ARG A 324 38.08 4.10 -30.58
C ARG A 324 38.65 5.47 -30.89
#